data_AF-A0A9P0XI71-F1
#
_entry.id   AF-A0A9P0XI71-F1
#
_cell.length_a   1.000
_cell.length_b   1.000
_cell.length_c   1.000
_cell.angle_alpha   90.00
_cell.angle_beta   90.00
_cell.angle_gamma   90.00
#
_symmetry.space_group_name_H-M   'P 1'
#
loop_
_entity.id
_entity.type
_entity.pdbx_description
1 polymer ?
#
loop_
_entity_poly.entity_id
_entity_poly.type
_entity_poly.pdbx_seq_one_letter_code
_entity_poly.pdbx_strand_id
1 'polypeptide(L)'
;MMKISWTEKRTNEETIPNPGYGRRKRNLSTIENRRGKMIGHLVRHDNLFKTILEGKIEDRTGRGRPRAAYIDQIKEKAEVVTYQEVKTLTQNRTD
;
A
#
# COMPACT_ATOMS: atom_id res chain seq x y z
N MET A 1 -6.39 7.44 -27.92
CA MET A 1 -7.01 6.57 -26.88
C MET A 1 -7.91 5.58 -27.62
N MET A 2 -7.63 4.28 -27.60
CA MET A 2 -8.47 3.32 -28.32
C MET A 2 -9.82 3.19 -27.58
N LYS A 3 -10.94 3.32 -28.29
CA LYS A 3 -12.29 3.23 -27.72
C LYS A 3 -12.76 1.78 -27.79
N ILE A 4 -12.71 1.05 -26.68
CA ILE A 4 -13.36 -0.27 -26.60
C ILE A 4 -14.86 -0.02 -26.47
N SER A 5 -15.65 -0.68 -27.31
CA SER A 5 -17.11 -0.55 -27.22
C SER A 5 -17.59 -1.29 -25.97
N TRP A 6 -18.43 -0.65 -25.17
CA TRP A 6 -19.05 -1.29 -24.00
C TRP A 6 -19.90 -2.51 -24.40
N THR A 7 -20.34 -2.57 -25.66
CA THR A 7 -21.12 -3.68 -26.23
C THR A 7 -20.31 -4.96 -26.39
N GLU A 8 -18.98 -4.88 -26.55
CA GLU A 8 -18.12 -6.06 -26.69
C GLU A 8 -18.01 -6.88 -25.39
N LYS A 9 -18.41 -6.33 -24.23
CA LYS A 9 -18.35 -6.99 -22.90
C LYS A 9 -17.04 -7.74 -22.62
N ARG A 10 -15.91 -7.21 -23.11
CA ARG A 10 -14.59 -7.85 -22.92
C ARG A 10 -14.22 -7.94 -21.46
N THR A 11 -13.54 -9.01 -21.10
CA THR A 11 -13.02 -9.18 -19.75
C THR A 11 -11.80 -8.29 -19.51
N ASN A 12 -11.51 -8.00 -18.25
CA ASN A 12 -10.34 -7.20 -17.88
C ASN A 12 -9.05 -7.87 -18.35
N GLU A 13 -8.99 -9.20 -18.28
CA GLU A 13 -7.84 -10.01 -18.68
C GLU A 13 -7.52 -9.88 -20.16
N GLU A 14 -8.54 -9.85 -21.03
CA GLU A 14 -8.39 -9.63 -22.48
C GLU A 14 -8.00 -8.20 -22.83
N THR A 15 -8.37 -7.24 -21.98
CA THR A 15 -8.15 -5.80 -22.24
C THR A 15 -6.75 -5.34 -21.82
N ILE A 16 -6.18 -5.95 -20.78
CA ILE A 16 -4.88 -5.59 -20.19
C ILE A 16 -3.67 -5.68 -21.16
N PRO A 17 -3.55 -6.69 -22.05
CA PRO A 17 -2.42 -6.82 -22.98
C PRO A 17 -2.37 -5.73 -24.04
N ASN A 18 -3.49 -5.05 -24.30
CA ASN A 18 -3.57 -4.05 -25.36
C ASN A 18 -2.64 -2.86 -25.02
N PRO A 19 -1.65 -2.51 -25.86
CA PRO A 19 -0.63 -1.49 -25.56
C PRO A 19 -1.20 -0.10 -25.29
N GLY A 20 -2.44 0.19 -25.70
CA GLY A 20 -3.17 1.41 -25.30
C GLY A 20 -3.58 1.45 -23.81
N TYR A 21 -3.62 0.30 -23.14
CA TYR A 21 -4.06 0.09 -21.76
C TYR A 21 -2.98 -0.57 -20.88
N GLY A 22 -1.99 -1.24 -21.49
CA GLY A 22 -0.91 -2.01 -20.86
C GLY A 22 0.09 -1.20 -20.01
N ARG A 23 -0.14 0.11 -19.83
CA ARG A 23 0.63 0.93 -18.86
C ARG A 23 0.19 0.76 -17.40
N ARG A 24 -0.92 0.07 -17.10
CA ARG A 24 -1.45 -0.04 -15.73
C ARG A 24 -0.57 -0.88 -14.78
N LYS A 25 0.02 -2.00 -15.24
CA LYS A 25 0.85 -2.86 -14.38
C LYS A 25 2.11 -2.14 -13.86
N ARG A 26 2.69 -1.24 -14.67
CA ARG A 26 3.87 -0.45 -14.30
C ARG A 26 3.56 0.59 -13.21
N ASN A 27 2.33 1.11 -13.17
CA ASN A 27 1.93 2.12 -12.18
C ASN A 27 1.69 1.52 -10.80
N LEU A 28 1.02 0.36 -10.71
CA LEU A 28 0.71 -0.25 -9.41
C LEU A 28 1.96 -0.65 -8.65
N SER A 29 2.90 -1.36 -9.28
CA SER A 29 4.17 -1.73 -8.65
C SER A 29 5.00 -0.50 -8.25
N THR A 30 4.96 0.56 -9.06
CA THR A 30 5.60 1.84 -8.73
C THR A 30 4.97 2.49 -7.49
N ILE A 31 3.63 2.48 -7.41
CA ILE A 31 2.89 3.02 -6.25
C ILE A 31 3.22 2.21 -4.99
N GLU A 32 3.21 0.88 -5.08
CA GLU A 32 3.58 -0.01 -3.96
C GLU A 32 5.02 0.23 -3.49
N ASN A 33 5.97 0.34 -4.41
CA ASN A 33 7.36 0.66 -4.08
C ASN A 33 7.50 2.03 -3.41
N ARG A 34 6.78 3.05 -3.89
CA ARG A 34 6.76 4.38 -3.27
C ARG A 34 6.16 4.34 -1.86
N ARG A 35 5.11 3.55 -1.66
CA ARG A 35 4.49 3.34 -0.34
C ARG A 35 5.46 2.69 0.64
N GLY A 36 6.17 1.65 0.22
CA GLY A 36 7.23 1.02 1.01
C GLY A 36 8.35 1.99 1.41
N LYS A 37 8.83 2.80 0.46
CA LYS A 37 9.82 3.85 0.73
C LYS A 37 9.29 4.91 1.70
N MET A 38 8.03 5.33 1.54
CA MET A 38 7.40 6.33 2.40
C MET A 38 7.27 5.83 3.84
N ILE A 39 6.76 4.61 4.08
CA ILE A 39 6.64 4.09 5.45
C ILE A 39 8.03 3.93 6.09
N GLY A 40 9.03 3.48 5.33
CA GLY A 40 10.39 3.39 5.86
C GLY A 40 11.02 4.74 6.15
N HIS A 41 10.68 5.80 5.42
CA HIS A 41 11.09 7.16 5.77
C HIS A 41 10.39 7.64 7.06
N LEU A 42 9.07 7.44 7.16
CA LEU A 42 8.28 7.88 8.31
C LEU A 42 8.70 7.20 9.62
N VAL A 43 9.01 5.90 9.60
CA VAL A 43 9.37 5.12 10.79
C VAL A 43 10.81 5.38 11.26
N ARG A 44 11.74 5.66 10.33
CA ARG A 44 13.16 5.85 10.66
C ARG A 44 13.47 7.22 11.24
N HIS A 45 12.83 8.27 10.74
CA HIS A 45 13.05 9.61 11.24
C HIS A 45 12.18 9.89 12.46
N ASP A 46 12.73 10.63 13.41
CA ASP A 46 11.96 11.06 14.59
C ASP A 46 11.01 12.17 14.18
N ASN A 47 9.72 11.84 14.09
CA ASN A 47 8.69 12.72 13.61
C ASN A 47 7.35 12.41 14.32
N LEU A 48 6.40 13.33 14.20
CA LEU A 48 5.04 13.19 14.72
C LEU A 48 4.39 11.86 14.31
N PHE A 49 4.65 11.37 13.10
CA PHE A 49 4.06 10.13 12.61
C PHE A 49 4.54 8.91 13.39
N LYS A 50 5.83 8.83 13.74
CA LYS A 50 6.37 7.76 14.59
C LYS A 50 5.68 7.75 15.95
N THR A 51 5.48 8.93 16.56
CA THR A 51 4.73 9.07 17.82
C THR A 51 3.26 8.66 17.68
N ILE A 52 2.58 9.01 16.58
CA ILE A 52 1.19 8.62 16.33
C ILE A 52 1.07 7.10 16.11
N LEU A 53 2.02 6.50 15.40
CA LEU A 53 2.04 5.08 15.07
C LEU A 53 2.36 4.20 16.27
N GLU A 54 3.32 4.63 17.09
CA GLU A 54 3.82 3.88 18.25
C GLU A 54 3.13 4.29 19.55
N GLY A 55 2.38 5.40 19.52
CA GLY A 55 1.69 5.96 20.66
C GLY A 55 0.59 5.04 21.20
N LYS A 56 0.64 4.80 22.50
CA LYS A 56 -0.44 4.14 23.23
C LYS A 56 -1.55 5.16 23.49
N ILE A 57 -2.78 4.85 23.07
CA ILE A 57 -3.98 5.64 23.41
C ILE A 57 -4.73 4.80 24.45
N GLU A 58 -4.85 5.33 25.67
CA GLU A 58 -5.38 4.58 26.82
C GLU A 58 -6.88 4.31 26.73
N ASP A 59 -7.65 5.18 26.06
CA ASP A 59 -9.08 4.99 25.86
C ASP A 59 -9.45 4.99 24.37
N ARG A 60 -9.79 3.82 23.82
CA ARG A 60 -10.35 3.71 22.48
C ARG A 60 -11.77 3.18 22.54
N THR A 61 -12.74 4.03 22.19
CA THR A 61 -14.11 3.58 21.91
C THR A 61 -14.07 2.60 20.75
N GLY A 62 -14.66 1.41 20.93
CA GLY A 62 -14.77 0.41 19.87
C GLY A 62 -15.47 1.01 18.66
N ARG A 63 -14.73 1.26 17.59
CA ARG A 63 -15.35 1.56 16.29
C ARG A 63 -15.89 0.24 15.73
N GLY A 64 -17.00 0.31 14.99
CA GLY A 64 -17.43 -0.79 14.12
C GLY A 64 -16.34 -1.17 13.11
N ARG A 65 -16.65 -1.94 12.07
CA ARG A 65 -15.63 -2.44 11.12
C ARG A 65 -14.63 -1.35 10.72
N PRO A 66 -13.35 -1.45 11.15
CA PRO A 66 -12.38 -0.41 10.87
C PRO A 66 -12.14 -0.33 9.37
N ARG A 67 -12.01 0.89 8.85
CA ARG A 67 -11.51 1.08 7.48
C ARG A 67 -10.08 0.57 7.41
N ALA A 68 -9.70 -0.06 6.31
CA ALA A 68 -8.33 -0.54 6.09
C ALA A 68 -7.35 0.64 6.19
N ALA A 69 -6.56 0.67 7.26
CA ALA A 69 -5.60 1.73 7.48
C ALA A 69 -4.42 1.59 6.51
N TYR A 70 -3.62 2.65 6.39
CA TYR A 70 -2.42 2.62 5.57
C TYR A 70 -1.46 1.49 5.98
N ILE A 71 -1.25 1.30 7.30
CA ILE A 71 -0.42 0.21 7.82
C ILE A 71 -0.98 -1.17 7.47
N ASP A 72 -2.30 -1.35 7.50
CA ASP A 72 -2.91 -2.65 7.19
C ASP A 72 -2.61 -3.05 5.74
N GLN A 73 -2.63 -2.08 4.82
CA GLN A 73 -2.27 -2.31 3.43
C GLN A 73 -0.78 -2.60 3.24
N ILE A 74 0.09 -1.99 4.04
CA ILE A 74 1.53 -2.31 4.03
C ILE A 74 1.77 -3.72 4.57
N LYS A 75 1.10 -4.10 5.67
CA LYS A 75 1.17 -5.45 6.25
C LYS A 75 0.73 -6.51 5.27
N GLU A 76 -0.42 -6.31 4.62
CA GLU A 76 -0.95 -7.20 3.58
C GLU A 76 0.07 -7.36 2.45
N LYS A 77 0.66 -6.26 1.97
CA LYS A 77 1.62 -6.30 0.85
C LYS A 77 2.98 -6.89 1.22
N ALA A 78 3.45 -6.65 2.43
CA ALA A 78 4.72 -7.20 2.93
C ALA A 78 4.55 -8.62 3.50
N GLU A 79 3.33 -9.17 3.49
CA GLU A 79 3.00 -10.49 4.03
C GLU A 79 3.39 -10.65 5.51
N VAL A 80 3.20 -9.57 6.29
CA VAL A 80 3.50 -9.53 7.73
C VAL A 80 2.25 -9.25 8.55
N VAL A 81 2.25 -9.70 9.80
CA VAL A 81 1.07 -9.61 10.68
C VAL A 81 1.14 -8.38 11.58
N THR A 82 2.34 -8.09 12.09
CA THR A 82 2.57 -7.10 13.12
C THR A 82 3.22 -5.83 12.58
N TYR A 83 2.99 -4.70 13.26
CA TYR A 83 3.68 -3.47 12.92
C TYR A 83 5.20 -3.55 13.23
N GLN A 84 5.58 -4.36 14.23
CA GLN A 84 6.99 -4.53 14.59
C GLN A 84 7.78 -5.19 13.46
N GLU A 85 7.21 -6.18 12.76
CA GLU A 85 7.82 -6.78 11.57
C GLU A 85 8.00 -5.74 10.46
N VAL A 86 6.98 -4.92 10.19
CA VAL A 86 7.10 -3.79 9.24
C VAL A 86 8.24 -2.87 9.66
N LYS A 87 8.33 -2.51 10.95
CA LYS A 87 9.40 -1.66 11.47
C LYS A 87 10.78 -2.30 11.23
N THR A 88 10.97 -3.56 11.57
CA THR A 88 12.23 -4.28 11.33
C THR A 88 12.61 -4.27 9.85
N LEU A 89 11.67 -4.59 8.96
CA LEU A 89 11.89 -4.54 7.51
C LEU A 89 12.32 -3.15 7.01
N THR A 90 11.75 -2.08 7.59
CA THR A 90 12.11 -0.71 7.19
C THR A 90 13.46 -0.22 7.69
N GLN A 91 13.99 -0.84 8.75
CA GLN A 91 15.29 -0.46 9.32
C GLN A 91 16.46 -1.08 8.55
N ASN A 92 16.26 -2.25 7.96
CA ASN A 92 17.26 -2.92 7.14
C ASN A 92 17.46 -2.15 5.82
N ARG A 93 18.55 -1.39 5.72
CA ARG A 93 19.05 -0.85 4.46
C ARG A 93 19.72 -1.98 3.68
N THR A 94 18.95 -2.81 2.98
CA THR A 94 19.52 -3.54 1.84
C THR A 94 19.63 -2.53 0.70
N ASP A 95 20.84 -2.01 0.51
CA ASP A 95 21.25 -1.21 -0.67
C ASP A 95 21.12 -2.02 -1.96
#